data_AF-A0A957B9L2-F1
#
_entry.id   AF-A0A957B9L2-F1
#
_cell.length_a   1.000
_cell.length_b   1.000
_cell.length_c   1.000
_cell.angle_alpha   90.00
_cell.angle_beta   90.00
_cell.angle_gamma   90.00
#
_symmetry.space_group_name_H-M   'P 1'
#
loop_
_entity.id
_entity.type
_entity.pdbx_description
1 polymer ?
#
loop_
_entity_poly.entity_id
_entity_poly.type
_entity_poly.pdbx_seq_one_letter_code
_entity_poly.pdbx_strand_id
1 'polypeptide(L)'
;MKFLADENFNNDIIRGVWRRIPDVVIVRVQDTEIAGADDVRVLEYAVEQSYILLTHDVNTVPKYFYERIRQGLPVPSVFLVHKQT
;
A
#
# COMPACT_ATOMS: atom_id res chain seq x y z
N MET A 1 -14.08 -0.96 2.50
CA MET A 1 -12.62 -1.18 2.67
C MET A 1 -11.93 -0.61 1.44
N LYS A 2 -10.88 0.18 1.62
CA LYS A 2 -10.15 0.81 0.51
C LYS A 2 -8.70 0.35 0.53
N PHE A 3 -8.12 0.12 -0.62
CA PHE A 3 -6.73 -0.29 -0.76
C PHE A 3 -5.91 0.78 -1.49
N LEU A 4 -4.69 0.97 -1.03
CA LEU A 4 -3.67 1.75 -1.73
C LEU A 4 -2.65 0.77 -2.28
N ALA A 5 -2.53 0.66 -3.60
CA ALA A 5 -1.48 -0.11 -4.25
C ALA A 5 -0.25 0.76 -4.41
N ASP A 6 0.87 0.28 -3.90
CA ASP A 6 2.19 0.87 -4.08
C ASP A 6 2.53 1.04 -5.58
N GLU A 7 3.42 1.98 -5.90
CA GLU A 7 3.70 2.42 -7.27
C GLU A 7 4.18 1.28 -8.18
N ASN A 8 4.98 0.37 -7.63
CA ASN A 8 5.52 -0.79 -8.34
C ASN A 8 4.67 -2.07 -8.19
N PHE A 9 3.45 -1.96 -7.66
CA PHE A 9 2.58 -3.11 -7.41
C PHE A 9 2.14 -3.79 -8.71
N ASN A 10 2.08 -5.13 -8.72
CA ASN A 10 1.76 -5.86 -9.94
C ASN A 10 0.30 -5.62 -10.37
N ASN A 11 0.14 -4.89 -11.49
CA ASN A 11 -1.17 -4.56 -12.07
C ASN A 11 -1.99 -5.79 -12.52
N ASP A 12 -1.36 -6.96 -12.74
CA ASP A 12 -2.08 -8.20 -13.03
C ASP A 12 -2.85 -8.70 -11.81
N ILE A 13 -2.33 -8.49 -10.61
CA ILE A 13 -3.04 -8.78 -9.35
C ILE A 13 -4.26 -7.88 -9.24
N ILE A 14 -4.10 -6.57 -9.44
CA ILE A 14 -5.19 -5.59 -9.40
C ILE A 14 -6.28 -5.98 -10.41
N ARG A 15 -5.89 -6.27 -11.66
CA ARG A 15 -6.82 -6.70 -12.71
C ARG A 15 -7.54 -8.00 -12.35
N GLY A 16 -6.83 -8.96 -11.75
CA GLY A 16 -7.40 -10.22 -11.29
C GLY A 16 -8.41 -10.02 -10.15
N VAL A 17 -8.13 -9.10 -9.23
CA VAL A 17 -9.03 -8.75 -8.12
C VAL A 17 -10.30 -8.08 -8.65
N TRP A 18 -10.20 -7.08 -9.52
CA TRP A 18 -11.39 -6.43 -10.12
C TRP A 18 -12.28 -7.38 -10.91
N ARG A 19 -11.70 -8.38 -11.60
CA ARG A 19 -12.49 -9.40 -12.31
C ARG A 19 -13.35 -10.26 -11.37
N ARG A 20 -12.93 -10.45 -10.12
CA ARG A 20 -13.62 -11.29 -9.13
C ARG A 20 -14.48 -10.50 -8.16
N ILE A 21 -14.06 -9.26 -7.86
CA ILE A 21 -14.71 -8.36 -6.92
C ILE A 21 -14.78 -6.98 -7.59
N PRO A 22 -15.75 -6.73 -8.48
CA PRO A 22 -15.79 -5.50 -9.28
C PRO A 22 -15.90 -4.21 -8.46
N ASP A 23 -16.57 -4.27 -7.30
CA ASP A 23 -16.85 -3.09 -6.47
C ASP A 23 -15.74 -2.76 -5.46
N VAL A 24 -14.61 -3.48 -5.49
CA VAL A 24 -13.48 -3.19 -4.59
C VAL A 24 -12.77 -1.90 -4.99
N VAL A 25 -12.56 -1.02 -4.00
CA VAL A 25 -11.86 0.24 -4.19
C VAL A 25 -10.37 0.04 -4.01
N ILE A 26 -9.63 0.12 -5.11
CA ILE A 26 -8.17 0.10 -5.15
C ILE A 26 -7.70 1.36 -5.87
N VAL A 27 -6.88 2.16 -5.19
CA VAL A 27 -6.23 3.35 -5.75
C VAL A 27 -4.74 3.06 -5.85
N ARG A 28 -4.07 3.44 -6.94
CA ARG A 28 -2.61 3.30 -7.07
C ARG A 28 -1.94 4.58 -6.62
N VAL A 29 -0.80 4.49 -5.94
CA VAL A 29 -0.01 5.65 -5.49
C VAL A 29 0.27 6.62 -6.65
N GLN A 30 0.62 6.10 -7.82
CA GLN A 30 0.87 6.90 -9.03
C GLN A 30 -0.35 7.70 -9.57
N ASP A 31 -1.57 7.36 -9.13
CA ASP A 31 -2.81 8.05 -9.51
C ASP A 31 -3.26 9.05 -8.42
N THR A 32 -2.40 9.35 -7.44
CA THR A 32 -2.66 10.27 -6.33
C THR A 32 -1.67 11.43 -6.32
N GLU A 33 -1.87 12.37 -5.41
CA GLU A 33 -0.96 13.50 -5.17
C GLU A 33 0.39 13.10 -4.58
N ILE A 34 0.55 11.86 -4.10
CA ILE A 34 1.82 11.34 -3.54
C ILE A 34 2.59 10.44 -4.52
N ALA A 35 2.33 10.54 -5.83
CA ALA A 35 3.10 9.82 -6.84
C ALA A 35 4.61 10.09 -6.70
N GLY A 36 5.45 9.04 -6.73
CA GLY A 36 6.89 9.14 -6.54
C GLY A 36 7.35 9.43 -5.10
N ALA A 37 6.44 9.45 -4.12
CA ALA A 37 6.81 9.64 -2.71
C ALA A 37 7.52 8.40 -2.13
N ASP A 38 8.25 8.59 -1.05
CA ASP A 38 8.92 7.50 -0.33
C ASP A 38 7.96 6.65 0.53
N ASP A 39 8.46 5.52 1.01
CA ASP A 39 7.69 4.58 1.83
C ASP A 39 7.09 5.22 3.09
N VAL A 40 7.78 6.21 3.68
CA VAL A 40 7.32 6.90 4.88
C VAL A 40 6.05 7.69 4.55
N ARG A 41 6.08 8.47 3.47
CA ARG A 41 4.93 9.25 3.04
C ARG A 41 3.77 8.36 2.55
N VAL A 42 4.06 7.24 1.90
CA VAL A 42 3.03 6.27 1.48
C VAL A 42 2.31 5.67 2.70
N LEU A 43 3.04 5.29 3.76
CA LEU A 43 2.45 4.79 5.01
C LEU A 43 1.61 5.85 5.72
N GLU A 44 2.07 7.11 5.76
CA GLU A 44 1.32 8.23 6.31
C GLU A 44 0.01 8.48 5.56
N TYR A 45 0.10 8.55 4.23
CA TYR A 45 -1.07 8.75 3.39
C TYR A 45 -2.09 7.63 3.54
N ALA A 46 -1.62 6.38 3.66
CA ALA A 46 -2.50 5.25 3.94
C ALA A 46 -3.23 5.38 5.29
N VAL A 47 -2.58 5.92 6.32
CA VAL A 47 -3.23 6.25 7.59
C VAL A 47 -4.24 7.38 7.43
N GLU A 48 -3.82 8.51 6.86
CA GLU A 48 -4.64 9.72 6.68
C GLU A 48 -5.95 9.42 5.96
N GLN A 49 -5.89 8.57 4.93
CA GLN A 49 -7.02 8.24 4.07
C GLN A 49 -7.70 6.91 4.42
N SER A 50 -7.27 6.25 5.51
CA SER A 50 -7.79 4.96 5.97
C SER A 50 -7.72 3.85 4.91
N TYR A 51 -6.59 3.77 4.20
CA TYR A 51 -6.28 2.70 3.25
C TYR A 51 -5.58 1.51 3.93
N ILE A 52 -5.76 0.35 3.32
CA ILE A 52 -4.89 -0.81 3.50
C ILE A 52 -3.83 -0.76 2.39
N LEU A 53 -2.55 -0.73 2.76
CA LEU A 53 -1.44 -0.71 1.80
C LEU A 53 -1.20 -2.09 1.21
N LEU A 54 -1.11 -2.18 -0.12
CA LEU A 54 -0.65 -3.34 -0.87
C LEU A 54 0.74 -3.02 -1.44
N THR A 55 1.76 -3.76 -1.06
CA THR A 55 3.13 -3.53 -1.54
C THR A 55 3.86 -4.84 -1.80
N HIS A 56 4.81 -4.78 -2.74
CA HIS A 56 5.79 -5.83 -2.96
C HIS A 56 7.10 -5.60 -2.20
N ASP A 57 7.30 -4.42 -1.61
CA ASP A 57 8.50 -4.13 -0.86
C ASP A 57 8.44 -4.76 0.54
N VAL A 58 8.95 -5.99 0.61
CA VAL A 58 9.03 -6.77 1.85
C VAL A 58 10.23 -6.38 2.72
N ASN A 59 11.11 -5.49 2.25
CA ASN A 59 12.35 -5.15 2.94
C ASN A 59 12.25 -3.80 3.65
N THR A 60 11.75 -2.77 2.96
CA THR A 60 11.73 -1.39 3.48
C THR A 60 10.43 -1.08 4.22
N VAL A 61 9.27 -1.48 3.68
CA VAL A 61 7.97 -1.15 4.28
C VAL A 61 7.83 -1.71 5.70
N PRO A 62 8.21 -2.96 6.02
CA PRO A 62 8.15 -3.45 7.40
C PRO A 62 9.03 -2.64 8.36
N LYS A 63 10.21 -2.20 7.90
CA LYS A 63 11.12 -1.38 8.72
C LYS A 63 10.42 -0.08 9.13
N TYR A 64 9.90 0.69 8.16
CA TYR A 64 9.21 1.95 8.45
C TYR A 64 7.91 1.76 9.23
N PHE A 65 7.19 0.68 8.96
CA PHE A 65 6.00 0.31 9.72
C PHE A 65 6.32 0.11 11.22
N TYR A 66 7.35 -0.68 11.54
CA TYR A 66 7.74 -0.90 12.93
C TYR A 66 8.39 0.34 13.58
N GLU A 67 9.08 1.18 12.83
CA GLU A 67 9.58 2.47 13.33
C GLU A 67 8.43 3.37 13.79
N ARG A 68 7.33 3.44 13.03
CA ARG A 68 6.12 4.17 13.44
C ARG A 68 5.51 3.61 14.72
N ILE A 69 5.40 2.27 14.85
CA ILE A 69 4.91 1.63 16.07
C ILE A 69 5.78 2.02 17.28
N ARG A 70 7.11 1.97 17.14
CA ARG A 70 8.03 2.33 18.24
C ARG A 70 7.90 3.80 18.66
N GLN A 71 7.51 4.68 17.74
CA GLN A 71 7.26 6.09 18.00
C GLN A 71 5.84 6.36 18.53
N GLY A 72 4.99 5.33 18.67
CA GLY A 72 3.59 5.49 19.05
C GLY A 72 2.72 6.15 17.98
N LEU A 73 3.19 6.18 16.73
CA LEU A 73 2.44 6.75 15.61
C LEU A 73 1.41 5.74 15.08
N PRO A 74 0.27 6.21 14.55
CA PRO A 74 -0.67 5.33 13.87
C PRO A 74 -0.03 4.66 12.66
N VAL A 75 -0.44 3.41 12.41
CA VAL A 75 -0.01 2.61 11.27
C VAL A 75 -1.21 2.10 10.47
N PRO A 76 -1.09 2.00 9.14
CA PRO A 76 -2.16 1.44 8.31
C PRO A 76 -2.18 -0.09 8.46
N SER A 77 -3.18 -0.77 7.90
CA SER A 77 -3.01 -2.22 7.66
C SER A 77 -2.15 -2.41 6.41
N VAL A 78 -1.28 -3.42 6.39
CA VAL A 78 -0.37 -3.68 5.26
C VAL A 78 -0.47 -5.14 4.83
N PHE A 79 -0.66 -5.36 3.52
CA PHE A 79 -0.45 -6.66 2.88
C PHE A 79 0.89 -6.64 2.14
N LEU A 80 1.83 -7.44 2.64
CA LEU A 80 3.09 -7.75 1.96
C LEU A 80 2.86 -8.88 0.97
N VAL A 81 3.00 -8.58 -0.31
CA VAL A 81 2.80 -9.56 -1.38
C VAL A 81 4.16 -9.91 -1.98
N HIS A 82 4.57 -11.17 -1.92
CA HIS A 82 5.83 -11.57 -2.54
C HIS A 82 5.71 -11.51 -4.07
N LYS A 83 6.72 -10.94 -4.75
CA LYS A 83 6.86 -11.13 -6.20
C LYS A 83 7.27 -12.57 -6.44
N GLN A 84 6.51 -13.30 -7.26
CA GLN A 84 7.02 -14.51 -7.91
C GLN A 84 7.85 -14.05 -9.10
N THR A 85 9.15 -14.31 -9.04
CA THR A 85 10.09 -14.09 -10.14
C THR A 85 9.96 -15.18 -11.19
#